data_AF-A0A7V9A8T0-F1
#
_entry.id   AF-A0A7V9A8T0-F1
#
_cell.length_a   1.000
_cell.length_b   1.000
_cell.length_c   1.000
_cell.angle_alpha   90.00
_cell.angle_beta   90.00
_cell.angle_gamma   90.00
#
_symmetry.space_group_name_H-M   'P 1'
#
loop_
_entity.id
_entity.type
_entity.pdbx_description
1 polymer ?
#
loop_
_entity_poly.entity_id
_entity_poly.type
_entity_poly.pdbx_seq_one_letter_code
_entity_poly.pdbx_strand_id
1 'polypeptide(L)'
;MKRIVQVKEDDVRRLLCWASPCRNNELIRLLDELDTKWMVDREAERILFQARPGQPNEIVMGLKCSRRLQVHAYAAAIIFSSLGKSKDERDKILRPVDDMLNWAVGVDVTGWVASDGIVLPPDHVLRKTEEEIPDDALPKISEKNRIVGEGFYRYATAWILFHELGHLKLGHSSQEGFLSLTQEKEADMFAANWMVDAATNSGDSEQEANRLNALTGIALALLWLTIFNVFFGRKESTTHPEGYDRLFQVLDQFVDPSSESEYVFIWESVATLLFVHMRAANYQFDEKEVALAQPDPRDRVNYFINRISKFERE
;
A
#
# COMPACT_ATOMS: atom_id res chain seq x y z
N MET A 1 -9.28 -6.91 28.13
CA MET A 1 -9.99 -6.45 26.92
C MET A 1 -9.95 -7.56 25.88
N LYS A 2 -10.95 -7.77 25.02
CA LYS A 2 -10.86 -8.82 23.97
C LYS A 2 -9.84 -8.40 22.92
N ARG A 3 -8.89 -9.29 22.58
CA ARG A 3 -7.86 -9.09 21.56
C ARG A 3 -8.45 -8.88 20.17
N ILE A 4 -9.31 -9.80 19.74
CA ILE A 4 -10.02 -9.75 18.47
C ILE A 4 -11.46 -9.32 18.73
N VAL A 5 -11.92 -8.31 18.00
CA VAL A 5 -13.28 -7.76 18.10
C VAL A 5 -13.94 -7.74 16.73
N GLN A 6 -15.24 -8.02 16.69
CA GLN A 6 -16.02 -7.89 15.47
C GLN A 6 -16.29 -6.41 15.17
N VAL A 7 -16.15 -6.03 13.90
CA VAL A 7 -16.51 -4.71 13.37
C VAL A 7 -17.92 -4.77 12.78
N LYS A 8 -18.62 -3.64 12.79
CA LYS A 8 -19.94 -3.55 12.15
C LYS A 8 -19.78 -3.73 10.64
N GLU A 9 -20.53 -4.67 10.08
CA GLU A 9 -20.52 -4.93 8.64
C GLU A 9 -20.85 -3.68 7.83
N ASP A 10 -21.81 -2.87 8.28
CA ASP A 10 -22.21 -1.62 7.62
C ASP A 10 -21.05 -0.62 7.44
N ASP A 11 -20.07 -0.61 8.33
CA ASP A 11 -18.91 0.28 8.21
C ASP A 11 -17.99 -0.18 7.07
N VAL A 12 -17.76 -1.49 6.97
CA VAL A 12 -16.94 -2.08 5.90
C VAL A 12 -17.68 -2.02 4.56
N ARG A 13 -18.98 -2.34 4.53
CA ARG A 13 -19.82 -2.25 3.34
C ARG A 13 -19.83 -0.83 2.78
N ARG A 14 -19.94 0.19 3.64
CA ARG A 14 -19.86 1.60 3.20
C ARG A 14 -18.50 1.96 2.61
N LEU A 15 -17.40 1.49 3.19
CA LEU A 15 -16.05 1.71 2.66
C LEU A 15 -15.90 1.08 1.27
N LEU A 16 -16.28 -0.19 1.12
CA LEU A 16 -16.16 -0.92 -0.15
C LEU A 16 -17.05 -0.31 -1.23
N CYS A 17 -18.33 -0.01 -0.93
CA CYS A 17 -19.22 0.68 -1.88
C CYS A 17 -18.67 2.04 -2.31
N TRP A 18 -18.07 2.80 -1.38
CA TRP A 18 -17.47 4.10 -1.70
C TRP A 18 -16.29 3.96 -2.66
N ALA A 19 -15.46 2.93 -2.50
CA ALA A 19 -14.33 2.65 -3.39
C ALA A 19 -14.74 1.98 -4.72
N SER A 20 -15.98 1.49 -4.83
CA SER A 20 -16.52 0.84 -6.03
C SER A 20 -17.93 1.34 -6.41
N PRO A 21 -18.12 2.66 -6.65
CA PRO A 21 -19.44 3.31 -6.66
C PRO A 21 -20.45 2.74 -7.66
N CYS A 22 -19.98 2.17 -8.78
CA CYS A 22 -20.83 1.62 -9.84
C CYS A 22 -21.09 0.10 -9.73
N ARG A 23 -20.48 -0.57 -8.76
CA ARG A 23 -20.64 -2.01 -8.54
C ARG A 23 -21.33 -2.35 -7.21
N ASN A 24 -22.01 -1.40 -6.57
CA ASN A 24 -22.65 -1.60 -5.26
C ASN A 24 -23.58 -2.82 -5.21
N ASN A 25 -24.41 -3.04 -6.24
CA ASN A 25 -25.33 -4.18 -6.27
C ASN A 25 -24.61 -5.52 -6.42
N GLU A 26 -23.53 -5.56 -7.19
CA GLU A 26 -22.69 -6.75 -7.33
C GLU A 26 -21.91 -7.00 -6.03
N LEU A 27 -21.44 -5.94 -5.38
CA LEU A 27 -20.70 -6.02 -4.12
C LEU A 27 -21.58 -6.56 -3.01
N ILE A 28 -22.82 -6.07 -2.91
CA ILE A 28 -23.79 -6.60 -1.94
C ILE A 28 -24.01 -8.09 -2.17
N ARG A 29 -24.22 -8.53 -3.41
CA ARG A 29 -24.36 -9.95 -3.73
C ARG A 29 -23.11 -10.76 -3.38
N LEU A 30 -21.92 -10.22 -3.65
CA LEU A 30 -20.66 -10.86 -3.30
C LEU A 30 -20.53 -11.02 -1.78
N LEU A 31 -20.84 -9.98 -0.99
CA LEU A 31 -20.77 -10.03 0.46
C LEU A 31 -21.79 -11.02 1.05
N ASP A 32 -23.01 -11.02 0.51
CA ASP A 32 -24.07 -11.95 0.92
C ASP A 32 -23.73 -13.40 0.53
N GLU A 33 -23.13 -13.61 -0.64
CA GLU A 33 -22.64 -14.93 -1.10
C GLU A 33 -21.53 -15.47 -0.19
N LEU A 34 -20.59 -14.60 0.21
CA LEU A 34 -19.43 -15.00 0.99
C LEU A 34 -19.69 -15.13 2.49
N ASP A 35 -20.84 -14.69 3.01
CA ASP A 35 -21.20 -14.74 4.45
C ASP A 35 -20.00 -14.36 5.35
N THR A 36 -19.49 -13.14 5.19
CA THR A 36 -18.20 -12.72 5.76
C THR A 36 -18.37 -11.93 7.07
N LYS A 37 -17.66 -12.36 8.12
CA LYS A 37 -17.46 -11.61 9.35
C LYS A 37 -16.19 -10.77 9.29
N TRP A 38 -16.31 -9.52 9.72
CA TRP A 38 -15.20 -8.57 9.76
C TRP A 38 -14.65 -8.46 11.18
N MET A 39 -13.36 -8.76 11.33
CA MET A 39 -12.70 -8.82 12.61
C MET A 39 -11.50 -7.87 12.64
N VAL A 40 -11.25 -7.27 13.80
CA VAL A 40 -10.05 -6.46 14.05
C VAL A 40 -9.26 -7.06 15.21
N ASP A 41 -8.00 -7.39 14.96
CA ASP A 41 -7.02 -7.73 15.99
C ASP A 41 -6.36 -6.45 16.51
N ARG A 42 -6.55 -6.15 17.79
CA ARG A 42 -6.03 -4.93 18.44
C ARG A 42 -4.57 -5.06 18.86
N GLU A 43 -4.03 -6.27 18.93
CA GLU A 43 -2.70 -6.56 19.46
C GLU A 43 -1.70 -6.97 18.38
N ALA A 44 -2.16 -7.41 17.21
CA ALA A 44 -1.30 -7.74 16.09
C ALA A 44 -0.38 -6.56 15.72
N GLU A 45 0.92 -6.74 15.98
CA GLU A 45 1.96 -5.77 15.63
C GLU A 45 2.38 -5.87 14.17
N ARG A 46 2.29 -7.07 13.57
CA ARG A 46 2.64 -7.29 12.17
C ARG A 46 1.55 -6.76 11.23
N ILE A 47 1.89 -6.55 9.96
CA ILE A 47 0.88 -6.45 8.90
C ILE A 47 0.02 -7.71 8.92
N LEU A 48 -1.27 -7.49 9.17
CA LEU A 48 -2.26 -8.56 9.26
C LEU A 48 -3.50 -8.13 8.48
N PHE A 49 -3.65 -8.71 7.30
CA PHE A 49 -4.89 -8.81 6.55
C PHE A 49 -4.97 -10.27 6.15
N GLN A 50 -6.06 -10.92 6.53
CA GLN A 50 -6.17 -12.36 6.36
C GLN A 50 -7.62 -12.80 6.22
N ALA A 51 -7.93 -13.37 5.07
CA ALA A 51 -9.08 -14.23 4.84
C ALA A 51 -8.92 -15.57 5.57
N ARG A 52 -9.95 -15.97 6.29
CA ARG A 52 -10.08 -17.28 6.96
C ARG A 52 -11.34 -17.96 6.45
N PRO A 53 -11.21 -18.91 5.50
CA PRO A 53 -12.34 -19.67 5.03
C PRO A 53 -13.04 -20.43 6.18
N GLY A 54 -14.37 -20.39 6.22
CA GLY A 54 -15.16 -20.96 7.32
C GLY A 54 -16.67 -20.89 7.08
N GLN A 55 -17.45 -21.17 8.13
CA GLN A 55 -18.90 -20.97 8.16
C GLN A 55 -19.29 -20.27 9.47
N PRO A 56 -19.30 -18.93 9.49
CA PRO A 56 -19.06 -18.00 8.38
C PRO A 56 -17.57 -17.82 8.04
N ASN A 57 -17.29 -17.22 6.88
CA ASN A 57 -15.94 -16.76 6.54
C ASN A 57 -15.53 -15.59 7.46
N GLU A 58 -14.25 -15.41 7.70
CA GLU A 58 -13.74 -14.24 8.46
C GLU A 58 -12.67 -13.49 7.65
N ILE A 59 -12.68 -12.16 7.72
CA ILE A 59 -11.56 -11.31 7.33
C ILE A 59 -11.05 -10.59 8.57
N VAL A 60 -9.77 -10.78 8.88
CA VAL A 60 -9.11 -10.21 10.06
C VAL A 60 -8.13 -9.13 9.66
N MET A 61 -8.31 -7.93 10.23
CA MET A 61 -7.42 -6.77 10.05
C MET A 61 -6.66 -6.45 11.34
N GLY A 62 -5.38 -6.11 11.26
CA GLY A 62 -4.62 -5.58 12.38
C GLY A 62 -4.89 -4.09 12.59
N LEU A 63 -5.37 -3.69 13.77
CA LEU A 63 -5.64 -2.27 14.05
C LEU A 63 -4.37 -1.40 13.95
N LYS A 64 -3.25 -1.92 14.45
CA LYS A 64 -1.97 -1.19 14.46
C LYS A 64 -1.43 -1.02 13.04
N CYS A 65 -1.47 -2.08 12.22
CA CYS A 65 -1.03 -1.98 10.83
C CYS A 65 -1.96 -1.08 9.99
N SER A 66 -3.28 -1.06 10.22
CA SER A 66 -4.18 -0.10 9.57
C SER A 66 -3.85 1.35 9.90
N ARG A 67 -3.49 1.67 11.15
CA ARG A 67 -3.01 3.03 11.52
C ARG A 67 -1.72 3.39 10.82
N ARG A 68 -0.80 2.44 10.68
CA ARG A 68 0.45 2.63 9.93
C ARG A 68 0.20 2.90 8.45
N LEU A 69 -0.70 2.15 7.81
CA LEU A 69 -1.15 2.44 6.45
C LEU A 69 -1.77 3.84 6.33
N GLN A 70 -2.56 4.27 7.32
CA GLN A 70 -3.13 5.63 7.33
C GLN A 70 -2.04 6.72 7.38
N VAL A 71 -1.04 6.57 8.24
CA VAL A 71 0.10 7.50 8.31
C VAL A 71 0.89 7.50 7.00
N HIS A 72 1.09 6.34 6.39
CA HIS A 72 1.74 6.22 5.07
C HIS A 72 0.96 6.97 3.98
N ALA A 73 -0.37 6.82 3.95
CA ALA A 73 -1.24 7.55 3.04
C ALA A 73 -1.19 9.08 3.27
N TYR A 74 -1.08 9.52 4.52
CA TYR A 74 -0.93 10.94 4.84
C TYR A 74 0.43 11.49 4.38
N ALA A 75 1.50 10.71 4.53
CA ALA A 75 2.82 11.04 4.01
C ALA A 75 2.79 11.17 2.48
N ALA A 76 2.14 10.24 1.78
CA ALA A 76 1.94 10.32 0.33
C ALA A 76 1.19 11.59 -0.10
N ALA A 77 0.12 11.96 0.62
CA ALA A 77 -0.60 13.21 0.34
C ALA A 77 0.28 14.46 0.52
N ILE A 78 1.18 14.48 1.51
CA ILE A 78 2.15 15.56 1.70
C ILE A 78 3.14 15.61 0.53
N ILE A 79 3.69 14.47 0.12
CA ILE A 79 4.59 14.36 -1.04
C ILE A 79 3.90 14.92 -2.28
N PHE A 80 2.67 14.53 -2.55
CA PHE A 80 1.94 14.98 -3.74
C PHE A 80 1.64 16.48 -3.70
N SER A 81 1.31 17.02 -2.52
CA SER A 81 1.13 18.47 -2.33
C SER A 81 2.41 19.28 -2.57
N SER A 82 3.57 18.62 -2.51
CA SER A 82 4.89 19.20 -2.76
C SER A 82 5.32 19.14 -4.24
N LEU A 83 4.64 18.33 -5.07
CA LEU A 83 4.94 18.25 -6.50
C LEU A 83 4.72 19.62 -7.16
N GLY A 84 5.66 20.03 -8.02
CA GLY A 84 5.65 21.34 -8.66
C GLY A 84 6.09 22.52 -7.79
N LYS A 85 6.45 22.30 -6.51
CA LYS A 85 7.02 23.34 -5.63
C LYS A 85 8.53 23.50 -5.84
N SER A 86 9.07 24.66 -5.45
CA SER A 86 10.51 24.90 -5.46
C SER A 86 11.24 23.97 -4.49
N LYS A 87 12.56 23.75 -4.67
CA LYS A 87 13.36 22.86 -3.80
C LYS A 87 13.22 23.24 -2.32
N ASP A 88 13.39 24.52 -1.99
CA ASP A 88 13.33 25.02 -0.61
C ASP A 88 11.93 24.84 0.03
N GLU A 89 10.86 24.98 -0.76
CA GLU A 89 9.50 24.71 -0.29
C GLU A 89 9.27 23.21 -0.08
N ARG A 90 9.74 22.37 -1.01
CA ARG A 90 9.66 20.91 -0.88
C ARG A 90 10.39 20.44 0.36
N ASP A 91 11.61 20.87 0.60
CA ASP A 91 12.40 20.46 1.77
C ASP A 91 11.68 20.81 3.09
N LYS A 92 10.97 21.95 3.14
CA LYS A 92 10.13 22.32 4.29
C LYS A 92 8.90 21.44 4.43
N ILE A 93 8.20 21.17 3.33
CA ILE A 93 6.95 20.37 3.30
C ILE A 93 7.23 18.89 3.61
N LEU A 94 8.35 18.36 3.12
CA LEU A 94 8.74 16.96 3.23
C LEU A 94 9.42 16.62 4.57
N ARG A 95 9.85 17.61 5.35
CA ARG A 95 10.48 17.37 6.66
C ARG A 95 9.72 16.40 7.58
N PRO A 96 8.37 16.45 7.74
CA PRO A 96 7.63 15.47 8.54
C PRO A 96 7.44 14.11 7.84
N VAL A 97 7.62 14.02 6.52
CA VAL A 97 7.33 12.80 5.73
C VAL A 97 8.27 11.67 6.12
N ASP A 98 9.57 11.95 6.28
CA ASP A 98 10.55 10.92 6.65
C ASP A 98 10.19 10.26 7.99
N ASP A 99 9.87 11.07 9.02
CA ASP A 99 9.48 10.57 10.34
C ASP A 99 8.18 9.74 10.25
N MET A 100 7.20 10.18 9.45
CA MET A 100 5.94 9.46 9.24
C MET A 100 6.13 8.11 8.53
N LEU A 101 6.93 8.09 7.47
CA LEU A 101 7.20 6.90 6.69
C LEU A 101 8.03 5.88 7.49
N ASN A 102 9.05 6.35 8.21
CA ASN A 102 9.87 5.50 9.09
C ASN A 102 9.02 4.91 10.22
N TRP A 103 8.14 5.70 10.83
CA TRP A 103 7.21 5.19 11.86
C TRP A 103 6.24 4.14 11.28
N ALA A 104 5.69 4.39 10.09
CA ALA A 104 4.70 3.52 9.46
C ALA A 104 5.24 2.11 9.13
N VAL A 105 6.55 1.93 8.98
CA VAL A 105 7.14 0.62 8.65
C VAL A 105 8.11 0.12 9.72
N GLY A 106 8.54 0.98 10.63
CA GLY A 106 9.56 0.73 11.65
C GLY A 106 9.32 -0.52 12.49
N VAL A 107 8.14 -0.63 13.10
CA VAL A 107 7.80 -1.77 13.97
C VAL A 107 7.85 -3.09 13.21
N ASP A 108 7.28 -3.10 11.99
CA ASP A 108 7.28 -4.31 11.16
C ASP A 108 8.71 -4.69 10.77
N VAL A 109 9.49 -3.74 10.29
CA VAL A 109 10.89 -3.97 9.92
C VAL A 109 11.69 -4.48 11.12
N THR A 110 11.59 -3.85 12.30
CA THR A 110 12.31 -4.31 13.50
C THR A 110 11.88 -5.71 13.94
N GLY A 111 10.58 -6.03 13.90
CA GLY A 111 10.07 -7.36 14.23
C GLY A 111 10.62 -8.45 13.29
N TRP A 112 10.75 -8.13 12.01
CA TRP A 112 11.31 -9.03 11.00
C TRP A 112 12.83 -9.20 11.11
N VAL A 113 13.56 -8.12 11.35
CA VAL A 113 15.00 -8.17 11.65
C VAL A 113 15.27 -9.14 12.80
N ALA A 114 14.49 -9.04 13.88
CA ALA A 114 14.61 -9.92 15.03
C ALA A 114 14.31 -11.40 14.70
N SER A 115 13.35 -11.68 13.81
CA SER A 115 13.00 -13.07 13.43
C SER A 115 14.06 -13.75 12.56
N ASP A 116 14.80 -12.99 11.76
CA ASP A 116 15.86 -13.54 10.90
C ASP A 116 17.20 -13.75 11.65
N GLY A 117 17.24 -13.48 12.96
CA GLY A 117 18.47 -13.57 13.77
C GLY A 117 19.51 -12.50 13.42
N ILE A 118 19.16 -11.55 12.56
CA ILE A 118 19.99 -10.40 12.22
C ILE A 118 19.77 -9.37 13.33
N VAL A 119 20.78 -9.13 14.17
CA VAL A 119 20.70 -8.06 15.18
C VAL A 119 21.20 -6.77 14.53
N LEU A 120 20.31 -6.06 13.82
CA LEU A 120 20.56 -4.66 13.53
C LEU A 120 20.06 -3.83 14.73
N PRO A 121 20.88 -2.93 15.28
CA PRO A 121 20.41 -1.98 16.29
C PRO A 121 19.16 -1.26 15.74
N PRO A 122 18.04 -1.13 16.50
CA PRO A 122 16.82 -0.47 16.00
C PRO A 122 17.08 0.92 15.41
N ASP A 123 17.99 1.67 16.04
CA ASP A 123 18.51 2.97 15.63
C ASP A 123 19.35 2.97 14.34
N HIS A 124 19.88 1.80 13.93
CA HIS A 124 20.53 1.59 12.65
C HIS A 124 19.55 1.25 11.52
N VAL A 125 18.35 0.77 11.85
CA VAL A 125 17.34 0.39 10.84
C VAL A 125 16.45 1.58 10.53
N LEU A 126 15.78 2.14 11.54
CA LEU A 126 14.88 3.29 11.41
C LEU A 126 14.85 4.07 12.74
N ARG A 127 14.89 5.41 12.71
CA ARG A 127 14.79 6.22 13.94
C ARG A 127 13.34 6.24 14.46
N LYS A 128 13.14 6.23 15.79
CA LYS A 128 11.85 6.42 16.50
C LYS A 128 10.77 5.34 16.26
N THR A 129 11.15 4.07 16.13
CA THR A 129 10.19 2.97 15.82
C THR A 129 9.33 2.50 17.00
N GLU A 130 9.68 2.84 18.24
CA GLU A 130 9.02 2.31 19.46
C GLU A 130 7.97 3.25 20.07
N GLU A 131 7.84 4.48 19.56
CA GLU A 131 6.92 5.48 20.09
C GLU A 131 5.55 5.39 19.40
N GLU A 132 4.48 5.79 20.10
CA GLU A 132 3.21 6.14 19.44
C GLU A 132 3.48 7.17 18.32
N ILE A 133 2.59 7.31 17.32
CA ILE A 133 2.76 8.33 16.28
C ILE A 133 3.15 9.63 16.97
N PRO A 134 4.28 10.29 16.61
CA PRO A 134 4.71 11.46 17.35
C PRO A 134 3.54 12.41 17.52
N ASP A 135 3.23 12.78 18.77
CA ASP A 135 2.02 13.58 19.10
C ASP A 135 1.94 14.87 18.27
N ASP A 136 3.08 15.33 17.76
CA ASP A 136 3.24 16.51 16.93
C ASP A 136 3.21 16.24 15.41
N ALA A 137 3.29 15.00 14.95
CA ALA A 137 3.32 14.65 13.52
C ALA A 137 1.95 14.87 12.86
N LEU A 138 0.88 14.32 13.43
CA LEU A 138 -0.48 14.44 12.87
C LEU A 138 -1.06 15.88 12.94
N PRO A 139 -0.89 16.63 14.04
CA PRO A 139 -1.41 18.00 14.12
C PRO A 139 -0.74 18.99 13.16
N LYS A 140 0.47 18.69 12.67
CA LYS A 140 1.20 19.54 11.70
C LYS A 140 0.75 19.34 10.25
N ILE A 141 -0.03 18.29 9.97
CA ILE A 141 -0.55 18.02 8.63
C ILE A 141 -1.66 19.03 8.33
N SER A 142 -1.54 19.75 7.22
CA SER A 142 -2.59 20.67 6.78
C SER A 142 -3.92 19.92 6.61
N GLU A 143 -5.05 20.61 6.85
CA GLU A 143 -6.37 20.02 6.67
C GLU A 143 -6.55 19.42 5.27
N LYS A 144 -6.06 20.12 4.24
CA LYS A 144 -6.06 19.64 2.85
C LYS A 144 -5.33 18.29 2.71
N ASN A 145 -4.12 18.17 3.26
CA ASN A 145 -3.34 16.94 3.18
C ASN A 145 -3.97 15.81 4.00
N ARG A 146 -4.63 16.12 5.12
CA ARG A 146 -5.41 15.13 5.88
C ARG A 146 -6.60 14.61 5.09
N ILE A 147 -7.35 15.47 4.40
CA ILE A 147 -8.49 15.07 3.58
C ILE A 147 -8.03 14.16 2.43
N VAL A 148 -6.99 14.58 1.71
CA VAL A 148 -6.43 13.80 0.59
C VAL A 148 -5.88 12.47 1.09
N GLY A 149 -5.07 12.49 2.15
CA GLY A 149 -4.48 11.29 2.73
C GLY A 149 -5.52 10.32 3.32
N GLU A 150 -6.63 10.83 3.85
CA GLU A 150 -7.75 9.99 4.31
C GLU A 150 -8.45 9.31 3.13
N GLY A 151 -8.61 10.01 2.00
CA GLY A 151 -9.08 9.40 0.75
C GLY A 151 -8.16 8.27 0.28
N PHE A 152 -6.85 8.52 0.25
CA PHE A 152 -5.83 7.53 -0.11
C PHE A 152 -5.87 6.30 0.81
N TYR A 153 -5.93 6.53 2.13
CA TYR A 153 -6.05 5.46 3.11
C TYR A 153 -7.28 4.58 2.87
N ARG A 154 -8.42 5.19 2.57
CA ARG A 154 -9.67 4.45 2.30
C ARG A 154 -9.57 3.62 1.04
N TYR A 155 -9.06 4.16 -0.07
CA TYR A 155 -8.88 3.39 -1.30
C TYR A 155 -7.85 2.26 -1.13
N ALA A 156 -6.74 2.51 -0.44
CA ALA A 156 -5.75 1.47 -0.13
C ALA A 156 -6.34 0.36 0.75
N THR A 157 -7.08 0.73 1.80
CA THR A 157 -7.78 -0.24 2.67
C THR A 157 -8.83 -1.03 1.90
N ALA A 158 -9.60 -0.37 1.03
CA ALA A 158 -10.59 -1.04 0.20
C ALA A 158 -9.94 -2.06 -0.74
N TRP A 159 -8.81 -1.71 -1.38
CA TRP A 159 -8.07 -2.65 -2.22
C TRP A 159 -7.62 -3.90 -1.43
N ILE A 160 -7.04 -3.70 -0.24
CA ILE A 160 -6.61 -4.83 0.61
C ILE A 160 -7.81 -5.71 0.99
N LEU A 161 -8.96 -5.12 1.32
CA LEU A 161 -10.15 -5.90 1.64
C LEU A 161 -10.72 -6.63 0.43
N PHE A 162 -10.69 -6.01 -0.76
CA PHE A 162 -11.04 -6.70 -2.00
C PHE A 162 -10.08 -7.84 -2.31
N HIS A 163 -8.80 -7.71 -1.99
CA HIS A 163 -7.80 -8.78 -2.14
C HIS A 163 -8.17 -9.98 -1.24
N GLU A 164 -8.48 -9.75 0.03
CA GLU A 164 -8.95 -10.81 0.94
C GLU A 164 -10.29 -11.44 0.50
N LEU A 165 -11.22 -10.63 -0.02
CA LEU A 165 -12.46 -11.13 -0.62
C LEU A 165 -12.17 -11.96 -1.88
N GLY A 166 -11.14 -11.61 -2.65
CA GLY A 166 -10.65 -12.37 -3.79
C GLY A 166 -10.21 -13.77 -3.40
N HIS A 167 -9.43 -13.89 -2.31
CA HIS A 167 -9.08 -15.21 -1.76
C HIS A 167 -10.30 -16.05 -1.41
N LEU A 168 -11.30 -15.47 -0.74
CA LEU A 168 -12.53 -16.19 -0.40
C LEU A 168 -13.33 -16.59 -1.65
N LYS A 169 -13.51 -15.65 -2.59
CA LYS A 169 -14.31 -15.84 -3.80
C LYS A 169 -13.73 -16.88 -4.74
N LEU A 170 -12.41 -16.93 -4.86
CA LEU A 170 -11.70 -17.86 -5.73
C LEU A 170 -11.40 -19.21 -5.05
N GLY A 171 -11.83 -19.39 -3.79
CA GLY A 171 -11.60 -20.61 -3.04
C GLY A 171 -10.11 -20.86 -2.76
N HIS A 172 -9.32 -19.79 -2.66
CA HIS A 172 -7.91 -19.88 -2.30
C HIS A 172 -7.76 -20.44 -0.88
N SER A 173 -6.67 -21.15 -0.65
CA SER A 173 -6.36 -21.76 0.63
C SER A 173 -4.89 -21.52 0.94
N SER A 174 -4.48 -21.60 2.20
CA SER A 174 -3.07 -21.51 2.56
C SER A 174 -2.30 -22.67 1.93
N GLN A 175 -1.70 -22.42 0.78
CA GLN A 175 -0.82 -23.31 0.04
C GLN A 175 0.62 -22.79 0.14
N GLU A 176 1.59 -23.62 -0.23
CA GLU A 176 2.99 -23.21 -0.38
C GLU A 176 3.45 -23.39 -1.83
N GLY A 177 4.55 -22.75 -2.18
CA GLY A 177 5.19 -22.85 -3.49
C GLY A 177 4.41 -22.11 -4.58
N PHE A 178 4.58 -22.58 -5.82
CA PHE A 178 4.05 -21.92 -7.02
C PHE A 178 2.54 -21.59 -6.94
N LEU A 179 1.74 -22.49 -6.37
CA LEU A 179 0.29 -22.28 -6.24
C LEU A 179 -0.04 -21.07 -5.35
N SER A 180 0.71 -20.84 -4.28
CA SER A 180 0.53 -19.67 -3.42
C SER A 180 0.82 -18.38 -4.17
N LEU A 181 1.89 -18.36 -4.99
CA LEU A 181 2.24 -17.21 -5.83
C LEU A 181 1.15 -16.87 -6.85
N THR A 182 0.57 -17.89 -7.50
CA THR A 182 -0.55 -17.70 -8.43
C THR A 182 -1.79 -17.15 -7.72
N GLN A 183 -2.13 -17.70 -6.55
CA GLN A 183 -3.30 -17.26 -5.78
C GLN A 183 -3.20 -15.79 -5.34
N GLU A 184 -2.02 -15.34 -4.92
CA GLU A 184 -1.78 -13.94 -4.58
C GLU A 184 -1.97 -13.01 -5.78
N LYS A 185 -1.44 -13.39 -6.94
CA LYS A 185 -1.61 -12.63 -8.19
C LYS A 185 -3.07 -12.60 -8.64
N GLU A 186 -3.79 -13.70 -8.53
CA GLU A 186 -5.21 -13.77 -8.85
C GLU A 186 -6.06 -12.90 -7.89
N ALA A 187 -5.74 -12.88 -6.60
CA ALA A 187 -6.40 -12.02 -5.62
C ALA A 187 -6.09 -10.52 -5.84
N ASP A 188 -4.84 -10.18 -6.20
CA ASP A 188 -4.45 -8.82 -6.60
C ASP A 188 -5.23 -8.35 -7.82
N MET A 189 -5.32 -9.20 -8.83
CA MET A 189 -6.07 -8.92 -10.05
C MET A 189 -7.56 -8.80 -9.79
N PHE A 190 -8.12 -9.66 -8.93
CA PHE A 190 -9.51 -9.55 -8.51
C PHE A 190 -9.78 -8.17 -7.89
N ALA A 191 -8.93 -7.74 -6.96
CA ALA A 191 -9.10 -6.47 -6.26
C ALA A 191 -8.95 -5.26 -7.18
N ALA A 192 -7.92 -5.27 -8.03
CA ALA A 192 -7.66 -4.18 -8.97
C ALA A 192 -8.77 -4.05 -10.02
N ASN A 193 -9.25 -5.17 -10.60
CA ASN A 193 -10.40 -5.16 -11.52
C ASN A 193 -11.64 -4.58 -10.83
N TRP A 194 -11.94 -4.99 -9.59
CA TRP A 194 -13.10 -4.48 -8.86
C TRP A 194 -13.14 -2.96 -8.75
N MET A 195 -12.01 -2.37 -8.39
CA MET A 195 -11.92 -0.93 -8.17
C MET A 195 -11.81 -0.15 -9.50
N VAL A 196 -10.97 -0.62 -10.42
CA VAL A 196 -10.73 0.08 -11.69
C VAL A 196 -11.95 -0.02 -12.61
N ASP A 197 -12.63 -1.17 -12.68
CA ASP A 197 -13.87 -1.30 -13.47
C ASP A 197 -14.98 -0.42 -12.88
N ALA A 198 -15.12 -0.39 -11.55
CA ALA A 198 -16.13 0.43 -10.90
C ALA A 198 -15.87 1.93 -11.13
N ALA A 199 -14.61 2.35 -11.14
CA ALA A 199 -14.22 3.72 -11.45
C ALA A 199 -14.43 4.06 -12.93
N THR A 200 -14.05 3.15 -13.84
CA THR A 200 -14.16 3.36 -15.30
C THR A 200 -15.61 3.43 -15.76
N ASN A 201 -16.53 2.73 -15.09
CA ASN A 201 -17.96 2.78 -15.37
C ASN A 201 -18.72 3.87 -14.58
N SER A 202 -18.00 4.75 -13.87
CA SER A 202 -18.62 5.92 -13.25
C SER A 202 -18.94 7.00 -14.29
N GLY A 203 -19.95 7.82 -14.02
CA GLY A 203 -20.40 8.82 -14.98
C GLY A 203 -19.29 9.80 -15.39
N ASP A 204 -19.38 10.33 -16.61
CA ASP A 204 -18.35 11.12 -17.29
C ASP A 204 -17.68 12.21 -16.43
N SER A 205 -18.43 12.86 -15.52
CA SER A 205 -17.90 13.96 -14.69
C SER A 205 -17.00 13.53 -13.53
N GLU A 206 -17.07 12.27 -13.10
CA GLU A 206 -16.31 11.75 -11.95
C GLU A 206 -15.34 10.62 -12.33
N GLN A 207 -15.43 10.11 -13.55
CA GLN A 207 -14.65 8.96 -14.04
C GLN A 207 -13.14 9.12 -13.85
N GLU A 208 -12.57 10.23 -14.31
CA GLU A 208 -11.13 10.46 -14.19
C GLU A 208 -10.67 10.53 -12.73
N ALA A 209 -11.41 11.24 -11.88
CA ALA A 209 -11.07 11.38 -10.47
C ALA A 209 -11.21 10.06 -9.70
N ASN A 210 -12.28 9.30 -9.94
CA ASN A 210 -12.49 7.98 -9.32
C ASN A 210 -11.40 7.01 -9.75
N ARG A 211 -11.01 7.03 -11.03
CA ARG A 211 -9.97 6.15 -11.58
C ARG A 211 -8.60 6.48 -11.01
N LEU A 212 -8.25 7.77 -10.95
CA LEU A 212 -7.00 8.22 -10.34
C LEU A 212 -6.92 7.84 -8.86
N ASN A 213 -8.01 8.02 -8.11
CA ASN A 213 -8.07 7.67 -6.70
C ASN A 213 -7.95 6.15 -6.47
N ALA A 214 -8.63 5.34 -7.29
CA ALA A 214 -8.54 3.89 -7.25
C ALA A 214 -7.09 3.42 -7.49
N LEU A 215 -6.47 3.88 -8.58
CA LEU A 215 -5.07 3.55 -8.91
C LEU A 215 -4.09 4.02 -7.84
N THR A 216 -4.32 5.19 -7.24
CA THR A 216 -3.49 5.71 -6.14
C THR A 216 -3.60 4.81 -4.89
N GLY A 217 -4.81 4.38 -4.53
CA GLY A 217 -5.00 3.46 -3.42
C GLY A 217 -4.35 2.09 -3.65
N ILE A 218 -4.49 1.54 -4.86
CA ILE A 218 -3.83 0.30 -5.30
C ILE A 218 -2.30 0.45 -5.16
N ALA A 219 -1.74 1.52 -5.74
CA ALA A 219 -0.32 1.81 -5.68
C ALA A 219 0.18 1.92 -4.24
N LEU A 220 -0.54 2.60 -3.35
CA LEU A 220 -0.16 2.75 -1.94
C LEU A 220 -0.21 1.45 -1.16
N ALA A 221 -1.24 0.63 -1.37
CA ALA A 221 -1.33 -0.69 -0.71
C ALA A 221 -0.17 -1.60 -1.14
N LEU A 222 0.12 -1.66 -2.45
CA LEU A 222 1.21 -2.47 -2.99
C LEU A 222 2.59 -1.91 -2.64
N LEU A 223 2.76 -0.58 -2.60
CA LEU A 223 3.97 0.06 -2.10
C LEU A 223 4.23 -0.32 -0.66
N TRP A 224 3.19 -0.35 0.18
CA TRP A 224 3.34 -0.72 1.57
C TRP A 224 3.88 -2.14 1.75
N LEU A 225 3.45 -3.08 0.90
CA LEU A 225 4.03 -4.43 0.81
C LEU A 225 5.45 -4.42 0.23
N THR A 226 5.72 -3.56 -0.76
CA THR A 226 7.04 -3.43 -1.40
C THR A 226 8.12 -2.92 -0.45
N ILE A 227 7.76 -2.12 0.56
CA ILE A 227 8.74 -1.55 1.49
C ILE A 227 9.51 -2.63 2.26
N PHE A 228 8.90 -3.79 2.52
CA PHE A 228 9.65 -4.92 3.09
C PHE A 228 10.84 -5.28 2.22
N ASN A 229 10.63 -5.38 0.90
CA ASN A 229 11.73 -5.67 -0.01
C ASN A 229 12.78 -4.56 -0.05
N VAL A 230 12.39 -3.30 0.13
CA VAL A 230 13.36 -2.21 0.23
C VAL A 230 14.34 -2.44 1.40
N PHE A 231 13.82 -2.79 2.58
CA PHE A 231 14.65 -2.97 3.78
C PHE A 231 15.33 -4.35 3.87
N PHE A 232 14.81 -5.37 3.19
CA PHE A 232 15.31 -6.76 3.32
C PHE A 232 15.86 -7.36 2.03
N GLY A 233 15.67 -6.69 0.90
CA GLY A 233 15.97 -7.21 -0.41
C GLY A 233 14.97 -8.27 -0.86
N ARG A 234 15.42 -9.09 -1.80
CA ARG A 234 14.71 -10.28 -2.27
C ARG A 234 14.73 -11.35 -1.19
N LYS A 235 13.56 -11.89 -0.85
CA LYS A 235 13.44 -13.12 -0.05
C LYS A 235 12.97 -14.23 -0.97
N GLU A 236 13.64 -15.38 -0.95
CA GLU A 236 13.15 -16.58 -1.62
C GLU A 236 11.93 -17.14 -0.87
N SER A 237 10.81 -16.42 -0.93
CA SER A 237 9.53 -16.79 -0.35
C SER A 237 8.84 -17.78 -1.27
N THR A 238 8.40 -18.90 -0.70
CA THR A 238 7.55 -19.87 -1.40
C THR A 238 6.08 -19.53 -1.23
N THR A 239 5.69 -18.65 -0.31
CA THR A 239 4.29 -18.40 0.01
C THR A 239 3.74 -17.10 -0.58
N HIS A 240 4.58 -16.10 -0.84
CA HIS A 240 4.11 -14.83 -1.40
C HIS A 240 5.10 -14.31 -2.45
N PRO A 241 4.62 -13.75 -3.58
CA PRO A 241 5.49 -13.08 -4.52
C PRO A 241 6.02 -11.79 -3.90
N GLU A 242 7.15 -11.34 -4.43
CA GLU A 242 7.80 -10.13 -3.94
C GLU A 242 6.88 -8.92 -4.11
N GLY A 243 6.83 -8.04 -3.11
CA GLY A 243 5.94 -6.88 -3.12
C GLY A 243 6.17 -5.99 -4.35
N TYR A 244 7.44 -5.81 -4.76
CA TYR A 244 7.76 -5.06 -5.97
C TYR A 244 7.25 -5.70 -7.27
N ASP A 245 7.18 -7.03 -7.34
CA ASP A 245 6.67 -7.75 -8.53
C ASP A 245 5.16 -7.53 -8.63
N ARG A 246 4.45 -7.67 -7.51
CA ARG A 246 3.01 -7.39 -7.41
C ARG A 246 2.69 -5.93 -7.76
N LEU A 247 3.46 -4.99 -7.19
CA LEU A 247 3.32 -3.55 -7.46
C LEU A 247 3.44 -3.25 -8.95
N PHE A 248 4.53 -3.70 -9.58
CA PHE A 248 4.78 -3.39 -10.98
C PHE A 248 3.76 -4.09 -11.88
N GLN A 249 3.49 -5.38 -11.68
CA GLN A 249 2.57 -6.15 -12.50
C GLN A 249 1.15 -5.54 -12.50
N VAL A 250 0.61 -5.19 -11.33
CA VAL A 250 -0.73 -4.63 -11.24
C VAL A 250 -0.79 -3.25 -11.90
N LEU A 251 0.16 -2.36 -11.58
CA LEU A 251 0.13 -1.00 -12.13
C LEU A 251 0.38 -0.99 -13.65
N ASP A 252 1.29 -1.83 -14.15
CA ASP A 252 1.58 -1.96 -15.58
C ASP A 252 0.37 -2.42 -16.38
N GLN A 253 -0.51 -3.21 -15.77
CA GLN A 253 -1.73 -3.68 -16.41
C GLN A 253 -2.85 -2.64 -16.41
N PHE A 254 -2.99 -1.84 -15.35
CA PHE A 254 -4.17 -0.98 -15.17
C PHE A 254 -3.93 0.50 -15.43
N VAL A 255 -2.70 1.01 -15.38
CA VAL A 255 -2.40 2.41 -15.69
C VAL A 255 -2.45 2.59 -17.21
N ASP A 256 -3.28 3.52 -17.69
CA ASP A 256 -3.44 3.75 -19.12
C ASP A 256 -2.28 4.61 -19.67
N PRO A 257 -1.42 4.08 -20.54
CA PRO A 257 -0.30 4.84 -21.11
C PRO A 257 -0.75 5.95 -22.07
N SER A 258 -2.01 5.95 -22.53
CA SER A 258 -2.56 7.01 -23.37
C SER A 258 -3.10 8.20 -22.57
N SER A 259 -3.32 8.03 -21.27
CA SER A 259 -3.72 9.09 -20.35
C SER A 259 -2.48 9.71 -19.71
N GLU A 260 -1.92 10.75 -20.33
CA GLU A 260 -0.67 11.38 -19.87
C GLU A 260 -0.73 11.82 -18.39
N SER A 261 -1.87 12.40 -17.97
CA SER A 261 -2.06 12.85 -16.58
C SER A 261 -2.06 11.70 -15.59
N GLU A 262 -2.80 10.62 -15.86
CA GLU A 262 -2.87 9.42 -15.02
C GLU A 262 -1.51 8.71 -14.99
N TYR A 263 -0.92 8.47 -16.16
CA TYR A 263 0.34 7.76 -16.31
C TYR A 263 1.47 8.44 -15.55
N VAL A 264 1.68 9.74 -15.82
CA VAL A 264 2.73 10.52 -15.15
C VAL A 264 2.45 10.58 -13.66
N PHE A 265 1.21 10.88 -13.26
CA PHE A 265 0.88 11.02 -11.84
C PHE A 265 1.15 9.73 -11.05
N ILE A 266 0.65 8.58 -11.51
CA ILE A 266 0.77 7.31 -10.78
C ILE A 266 2.24 6.88 -10.71
N TRP A 267 2.94 6.84 -11.84
CA TRP A 267 4.32 6.36 -11.86
C TRP A 267 5.29 7.31 -11.16
N GLU A 268 5.13 8.64 -11.26
CA GLU A 268 5.95 9.60 -10.51
C GLU A 268 5.74 9.47 -9.01
N SER A 269 4.48 9.27 -8.61
CA SER A 269 4.11 9.07 -7.21
C SER A 269 4.79 7.83 -6.63
N VAL A 270 4.74 6.72 -7.36
CA VAL A 270 5.38 5.46 -6.98
C VAL A 270 6.90 5.61 -6.94
N ALA A 271 7.50 6.20 -7.98
CA ALA A 271 8.94 6.45 -8.04
C ALA A 271 9.41 7.31 -6.86
N THR A 272 8.69 8.38 -6.55
CA THR A 272 9.03 9.28 -5.44
C THR A 272 8.94 8.57 -4.10
N LEU A 273 7.87 7.82 -3.84
CA LEU A 273 7.70 7.06 -2.60
C LEU A 273 8.77 5.98 -2.45
N LEU A 274 9.05 5.21 -3.50
CA LEU A 274 10.14 4.22 -3.48
C LEU A 274 11.48 4.88 -3.19
N PHE A 275 11.80 5.98 -3.87
CA PHE A 275 13.05 6.68 -3.67
C PHE A 275 13.24 7.14 -2.21
N VAL A 276 12.19 7.67 -1.59
CA VAL A 276 12.23 8.08 -0.17
C VAL A 276 12.52 6.88 0.73
N HIS A 277 11.80 5.76 0.55
CA HIS A 277 12.02 4.54 1.33
C HIS A 277 13.41 3.93 1.09
N MET A 278 13.88 3.91 -0.15
CA MET A 278 15.22 3.39 -0.48
C MET A 278 16.32 4.26 0.12
N ARG A 279 16.17 5.60 0.14
CA ARG A 279 17.10 6.47 0.86
C ARG A 279 17.10 6.20 2.35
N ALA A 280 15.92 5.99 2.96
CA ALA A 280 15.82 5.61 4.36
C ALA A 280 16.50 4.24 4.63
N ALA A 281 16.45 3.32 3.67
CA ALA A 281 17.16 2.04 3.70
C ALA A 281 18.63 2.12 3.25
N ASN A 282 19.21 3.32 3.18
CA ASN A 282 20.62 3.61 2.84
C ASN A 282 21.08 3.18 1.44
N TYR A 283 20.17 3.08 0.46
CA TYR A 283 20.59 2.92 -0.95
C TYR A 283 21.35 4.17 -1.41
N GLN A 284 22.54 3.97 -1.98
CA GLN A 284 23.30 5.05 -2.62
C GLN A 284 22.80 5.28 -4.04
N PHE A 285 22.49 6.53 -4.36
CA PHE A 285 22.09 6.93 -5.70
C PHE A 285 23.06 7.97 -6.22
N ASP A 286 23.65 7.75 -7.40
CA ASP A 286 24.32 8.84 -8.12
C ASP A 286 23.23 9.81 -8.62
N GLU A 287 23.28 11.07 -8.20
CA GLU A 287 22.34 12.10 -8.66
C GLU A 287 22.31 12.22 -10.19
N LYS A 288 23.44 11.93 -10.84
CA LYS A 288 23.51 11.88 -12.30
C LYS A 288 22.80 10.64 -12.85
N GLU A 289 22.95 9.48 -12.22
CA GLU A 289 22.19 8.30 -12.63
C GLU A 289 20.70 8.51 -12.41
N VAL A 290 20.23 9.06 -11.30
CA VAL A 290 18.78 9.25 -11.11
C VAL A 290 18.21 10.29 -12.09
N ALA A 291 18.96 11.34 -12.41
CA ALA A 291 18.55 12.37 -13.37
C ALA A 291 18.69 11.93 -14.84
N LEU A 292 19.65 11.04 -15.15
CA LEU A 292 19.91 10.54 -16.51
C LEU A 292 19.22 9.21 -16.80
N ALA A 293 18.90 8.41 -15.78
CA ALA A 293 18.60 7.00 -15.96
C ALA A 293 17.32 6.83 -16.75
N GLN A 294 16.25 7.59 -16.51
CA GLN A 294 14.96 7.32 -17.13
C GLN A 294 14.04 8.57 -17.11
N PRO A 295 13.83 9.27 -18.24
CA PRO A 295 12.85 10.35 -18.30
C PRO A 295 11.43 9.84 -18.02
N ASP A 296 11.15 8.58 -18.40
CA ASP A 296 9.88 7.92 -18.11
C ASP A 296 9.79 7.53 -16.61
N PRO A 297 8.77 7.98 -15.86
CA PRO A 297 8.59 7.61 -14.47
C PRO A 297 8.38 6.09 -14.24
N ARG A 298 7.77 5.37 -15.17
CA ARG A 298 7.60 3.91 -15.09
C ARG A 298 8.95 3.20 -15.13
N ASP A 299 9.84 3.64 -16.02
CA ASP A 299 11.17 3.06 -16.13
C ASP A 299 12.02 3.38 -14.89
N ARG A 300 11.82 4.54 -14.24
CA ARG A 300 12.42 4.82 -12.91
C ARG A 300 11.96 3.85 -11.85
N VAL A 301 10.66 3.54 -11.80
CA VAL A 301 10.15 2.51 -10.88
C VAL A 301 10.81 1.17 -11.17
N ASN A 302 10.89 0.76 -12.44
CA ASN A 302 11.57 -0.48 -12.83
C ASN A 302 13.06 -0.49 -12.42
N TYR A 303 13.77 0.64 -12.58
CA TYR A 303 15.15 0.78 -12.11
C TYR A 303 15.26 0.58 -10.58
N PHE A 304 14.38 1.21 -9.80
CA PHE A 304 14.35 1.03 -8.35
C PHE A 304 14.06 -0.42 -7.95
N ILE A 305 13.09 -1.05 -8.60
CA ILE A 305 12.75 -2.46 -8.39
C ILE A 305 13.94 -3.39 -8.71
N ASN A 306 14.67 -3.12 -9.80
CA ASN A 306 15.86 -3.88 -10.15
C ASN A 306 16.95 -3.75 -9.09
N ARG A 307 17.14 -2.58 -8.49
CA ARG A 307 18.09 -2.41 -7.37
C ARG A 307 17.63 -3.09 -6.09
N ILE A 308 16.33 -3.03 -5.78
CA ILE A 308 15.73 -3.72 -4.64
C ILE A 308 15.93 -5.24 -4.78
N SER A 309 15.65 -5.81 -5.96
CA SER A 309 15.73 -7.25 -6.21
C SER A 309 17.15 -7.81 -6.15
N LYS A 310 18.15 -6.98 -6.48
CA LYS A 310 19.58 -7.33 -6.34
C LYS A 310 20.19 -6.94 -5.00
N PHE A 311 19.43 -6.20 -4.17
CA PHE A 311 19.88 -5.64 -2.90
C PHE A 311 21.16 -4.78 -3.01
N GLU A 312 21.30 -4.05 -4.12
CA GLU A 312 22.46 -3.19 -4.42
C GLU A 312 22.36 -1.88 -3.63
N ARG A 313 22.87 -1.86 -2.39
CA ARG A 313 22.91 -0.65 -1.54
C ARG A 313 24.16 0.23 -1.73
N GLU A 314 25.22 -0.35 -2.29
CA GLU A 314 26.54 0.29 -2.52
C GLU A 314 26.54 1.23 -3.73
#